data_AF-G0QF36-F1
#
_entry.id   AF-G0QF36-F1
#
_cell.length_a   1.000
_cell.length_b   1.000
_cell.length_c   1.000
_cell.angle_alpha   90.00
_cell.angle_beta   90.00
_cell.angle_gamma   90.00
#
_symmetry.space_group_name_H-M   'P 1'
#
loop_
_entity.id
_entity.type
_entity.pdbx_description
1 polymer ?
#
loop_
_entity_poly.entity_id
_entity_poly.type
_entity_poly.pdbx_seq_one_letter_code
_entity_poly.pdbx_strand_id
1 'polypeptide(L)'
;LSHNLRNELDTRNLGIRNGDRVKVMRGDRKGAEGIVNQTDRENERIFIDGVEKEAVDGSVHQIPLRPSNVQIVSLNLSDENRLDKYEVSDFEAIKVDDEEVEEALEEDDEEEMMQQLQGGESGAHEQFEEDEDEPETEDGQTEDQEDQTEDDEPESAEDSELEDSEDSVNYDEAVSGTVSEAKDEISDMEDPDFEALLRPSSQVRTAKP
;
A
#
# COMPACT_ATOMS: atom_id res chain seq x y z
N LEU A 1 9.18 20.66 8.09
CA LEU A 1 10.36 19.78 7.94
C LEU A 1 11.15 19.70 9.24
N SER A 2 11.70 18.52 9.55
CA SER A 2 12.69 18.24 10.60
C SER A 2 13.98 19.03 10.36
N HIS A 3 14.89 19.11 11.33
CA HIS A 3 16.13 19.86 11.14
C HIS A 3 17.03 19.23 10.07
N ASN A 4 17.07 17.91 9.99
CA ASN A 4 17.84 17.17 8.99
C ASN A 4 17.33 17.47 7.57
N LEU A 5 16.02 17.26 7.35
CA LEU A 5 15.38 17.54 6.05
C LEU A 5 15.53 19.01 5.60
N ARG A 6 15.58 19.97 6.52
CA ARG A 6 15.78 21.39 6.15
C ARG A 6 17.17 21.66 5.61
N ASN A 7 18.18 20.94 6.12
CA ASN A 7 19.55 21.11 5.67
C ASN A 7 19.77 20.44 4.31
N GLU A 8 19.06 19.33 4.05
CA GLU A 8 19.18 18.59 2.79
C GLU A 8 18.38 19.24 1.65
N LEU A 9 17.16 19.72 1.92
CA LEU A 9 16.27 20.32 0.91
C LEU A 9 16.36 21.85 0.81
N ASP A 10 17.19 22.48 1.66
CA ASP A 10 17.34 23.95 1.81
C ASP A 10 16.01 24.73 1.94
N THR A 11 14.95 24.05 2.41
CA THR A 11 13.58 24.57 2.43
C THR A 11 12.96 24.43 3.81
N ARG A 12 12.05 25.34 4.17
CA ARG A 12 11.41 25.34 5.51
C ARG A 12 10.18 24.45 5.60
N ASN A 13 9.40 24.37 4.52
CA ASN A 13 8.12 23.67 4.46
C ASN A 13 7.95 22.94 3.12
N LEU A 14 7.13 21.90 3.14
CA LEU A 14 6.76 21.14 1.95
C LEU A 14 5.28 20.78 2.08
N GLY A 15 4.61 20.56 0.95
CA GLY A 15 3.28 19.95 0.95
C GLY A 15 3.34 18.52 1.46
N ILE A 16 2.41 18.19 2.34
CA ILE A 16 2.20 16.82 2.85
C ILE A 16 1.54 15.99 1.76
N ARG A 17 1.98 14.73 1.62
CA ARG A 17 1.39 13.71 0.78
C ARG A 17 1.13 12.44 1.61
N ASN A 18 0.30 11.56 1.07
CA ASN A 18 0.08 10.24 1.64
C ASN A 18 1.41 9.48 1.65
N GLY A 19 1.66 8.71 2.71
CA GLY A 19 2.91 7.99 2.94
C GLY A 19 4.05 8.84 3.53
N ASP A 20 3.86 10.13 3.79
CA ASP A 20 4.89 10.91 4.49
C ASP A 20 4.94 10.52 5.98
N ARG A 21 6.14 10.38 6.54
CA ARG A 21 6.30 10.22 7.98
C ARG A 21 6.30 11.57 8.68
N VAL A 22 5.44 11.71 9.67
CA VAL A 22 5.15 12.98 10.31
C VAL A 22 5.11 12.88 11.83
N LYS A 23 5.40 14.00 12.49
CA LYS A 23 5.36 14.16 13.94
C LYS A 23 4.39 15.26 14.35
N VAL A 24 3.52 14.96 15.31
CA VAL A 24 2.56 15.93 15.84
C VAL A 24 3.26 16.88 16.82
N MET A 25 3.23 18.18 16.54
CA MET A 25 3.92 19.21 17.34
C MET A 25 3.00 19.91 18.34
N ARG A 26 1.69 20.00 18.02
CA ARG A 26 0.68 20.74 18.79
C ARG A 26 -0.59 19.91 18.93
N GLY A 27 -1.33 20.12 20.02
CA GLY A 27 -2.58 19.42 20.31
C GLY A 27 -2.43 18.34 21.38
N ASP A 28 -3.48 17.53 21.55
CA ASP A 28 -3.56 16.51 22.61
C ASP A 28 -2.63 15.33 22.35
N ARG A 29 -2.44 14.95 21.07
CA ARG A 29 -1.54 13.87 20.63
C ARG A 29 -0.12 14.36 20.32
N LYS A 30 0.35 15.41 21.03
CA LYS A 30 1.68 15.97 20.81
C LYS A 30 2.77 14.91 21.07
N GLY A 31 3.71 14.81 20.14
CA GLY A 31 4.84 13.90 20.21
C GLY A 31 4.61 12.56 19.54
N ALA A 32 3.39 12.25 19.13
CA ALA A 32 3.09 11.09 18.30
C ALA A 32 3.77 11.23 16.93
N GLU A 33 4.32 10.13 16.45
CA GLU A 33 4.89 9.97 15.11
C GLU A 33 4.11 8.87 14.40
N GLY A 34 3.91 9.03 13.10
CA GLY A 34 3.13 8.09 12.29
C GLY A 34 3.23 8.45 10.81
N ILE A 35 2.67 7.58 9.98
CA ILE A 35 2.58 7.77 8.53
C ILE A 35 1.24 8.45 8.21
N VAL A 36 1.21 9.23 7.14
CA VAL A 36 -0.03 9.86 6.66
C VAL A 36 -0.78 8.87 5.76
N ASN A 37 -1.85 8.28 6.26
CA ASN A 37 -2.73 7.42 5.46
C ASN A 37 -3.52 8.24 4.42
N GLN A 38 -4.28 9.25 4.86
CA GLN A 38 -5.10 10.07 3.95
C GLN A 38 -4.94 11.58 4.14
N THR A 39 -4.95 12.31 3.02
CA THR A 39 -4.99 13.78 2.97
C THR A 39 -6.28 14.29 2.32
N ASP A 40 -7.10 14.99 3.08
CA ASP A 40 -8.27 15.73 2.60
C ASP A 40 -7.87 17.19 2.30
N ARG A 41 -7.77 17.51 1.01
CA ARG A 41 -7.40 18.85 0.53
C ARG A 41 -8.54 19.86 0.58
N GLU A 42 -9.79 19.42 0.60
CA GLU A 42 -10.95 20.31 0.63
C GLU A 42 -11.09 20.95 2.01
N ASN A 43 -10.89 20.14 3.05
CA ASN A 43 -11.03 20.58 4.44
C ASN A 43 -9.69 20.90 5.13
N GLU A 44 -8.56 20.79 4.41
CA GLU A 44 -7.19 20.92 4.94
C GLU A 44 -6.95 20.00 6.15
N ARG A 45 -7.36 18.74 6.04
CA ARG A 45 -7.23 17.72 7.09
C ARG A 45 -6.30 16.60 6.63
N ILE A 46 -5.55 16.06 7.59
CA ILE A 46 -4.72 14.87 7.43
C ILE A 46 -5.10 13.87 8.51
N PHE A 47 -5.01 12.61 8.14
CA PHE A 47 -5.16 11.46 9.01
C PHE A 47 -3.81 10.77 9.13
N ILE A 48 -3.46 10.37 10.35
CA ILE A 48 -2.13 9.85 10.69
C ILE A 48 -2.33 8.57 11.49
N ASP A 49 -1.56 7.56 11.15
CA ASP A 49 -1.64 6.23 11.75
C ASP A 49 -1.13 6.30 13.20
N GLY A 50 -1.80 5.60 14.10
CA GLY A 50 -1.60 5.71 15.54
C GLY A 50 -2.10 7.03 16.18
N VAL A 51 -2.74 7.94 15.42
CA VAL A 51 -3.41 9.14 15.97
C VAL A 51 -4.93 8.97 15.93
N GLU A 52 -5.40 8.12 16.83
CA GLU A 52 -6.79 7.72 16.85
C GLU A 52 -7.46 7.95 18.21
N LYS A 53 -8.78 7.86 18.20
CA LYS A 53 -9.62 7.97 19.38
C LYS A 53 -10.63 6.84 19.40
N GLU A 54 -10.63 6.09 20.51
CA GLU A 54 -11.64 5.11 20.83
C GLU A 54 -12.95 5.81 21.26
N ALA A 55 -14.07 5.38 20.67
CA ALA A 55 -15.41 5.77 21.07
C ALA A 55 -15.88 5.00 22.31
N VAL A 56 -17.00 5.42 22.90
CA VAL A 56 -17.61 4.67 24.04
C VAL A 56 -18.07 3.28 23.59
N ASP A 57 -18.40 3.15 22.31
CA ASP A 57 -18.90 1.92 21.70
C ASP A 57 -17.75 0.97 21.30
N GLY A 58 -16.49 1.32 21.59
CA GLY A 58 -15.29 0.53 21.28
C GLY A 58 -14.76 0.70 19.84
N SER A 59 -15.52 1.35 18.95
CA SER A 59 -15.05 1.68 17.60
C SER A 59 -13.90 2.70 17.64
N VAL A 60 -12.92 2.53 16.76
CA VAL A 60 -11.76 3.41 16.67
C VAL A 60 -11.92 4.36 15.49
N HIS A 61 -11.62 5.64 15.71
CA HIS A 61 -11.72 6.66 14.68
C HIS A 61 -10.47 7.53 14.64
N GLN A 62 -9.91 7.71 13.44
CA GLN A 62 -8.79 8.59 13.20
C GLN A 62 -9.14 10.06 13.50
N ILE A 63 -8.21 10.75 14.17
CA ILE A 63 -8.40 12.15 14.54
C ILE A 63 -7.96 13.05 13.38
N PRO A 64 -8.84 13.90 12.81
CA PRO A 64 -8.44 14.82 11.77
C PRO A 64 -7.51 15.90 12.32
N LEU A 65 -6.30 15.99 11.75
CA LEU A 65 -5.30 16.97 12.11
C LEU A 65 -5.11 18.01 11.01
N ARG A 66 -4.68 19.22 11.39
CA ARG A 66 -4.26 20.24 10.42
C ARG A 66 -2.78 20.08 10.08
N PRO A 67 -2.37 20.22 8.81
CA PRO A 67 -0.96 20.17 8.40
C PRO A 67 -0.04 21.12 9.19
N SER A 68 -0.54 22.27 9.63
CA SER A 68 0.24 23.27 10.37
C SER A 68 0.61 22.86 11.79
N ASN A 69 -0.04 21.83 12.34
CA ASN A 69 0.27 21.28 13.67
C ASN A 69 1.33 20.17 13.63
N VAL A 70 1.82 19.85 12.44
CA VAL A 70 2.61 18.65 12.18
C VAL A 70 3.95 19.02 11.55
N GLN A 71 4.97 18.20 11.81
CA GLN A 71 6.30 18.33 11.26
C GLN A 71 6.66 17.05 10.50
N ILE A 72 6.93 17.18 9.21
CA ILE A 72 7.45 16.08 8.39
C ILE A 72 8.85 15.68 8.88
N VAL A 73 9.04 14.38 9.10
CA VAL A 73 10.28 13.74 9.55
C VAL A 73 11.02 13.12 8.38
N SER A 74 10.30 12.35 7.54
CA SER A 74 10.80 11.69 6.32
C SER A 74 9.75 11.81 5.21
N LEU A 75 10.18 11.69 3.96
CA LEU A 75 9.33 11.93 2.78
C LEU A 75 9.07 10.65 1.99
N ASN A 76 7.84 10.53 1.49
CA ASN A 76 7.53 9.56 0.45
C ASN A 76 8.04 10.08 -0.91
N LEU A 77 8.89 9.29 -1.57
CA LEU A 77 9.50 9.64 -2.86
C LEU A 77 8.92 8.84 -4.04
N SER A 78 7.67 8.38 -3.95
CA SER A 78 7.01 7.64 -5.04
C SER A 78 6.82 8.47 -6.32
N ASP A 79 6.80 9.81 -6.22
CA ASP A 79 6.74 10.71 -7.37
C ASP A 79 8.11 11.38 -7.58
N GLU A 80 8.75 11.02 -8.68
CA GLU A 80 10.06 11.53 -9.10
C GLU A 80 10.08 13.07 -9.13
N ASN A 81 8.99 13.68 -9.61
CA ASN A 81 8.92 15.14 -9.79
C ASN A 81 8.78 15.92 -8.48
N ARG A 82 8.60 15.22 -7.34
CA ARG A 82 8.47 15.86 -6.03
C ARG A 82 9.75 16.60 -5.63
N LEU A 83 10.90 16.08 -6.06
CA LEU A 83 12.21 16.58 -5.66
C LEU A 83 12.98 17.33 -6.74
N ASP A 84 12.53 17.34 -7.98
CA ASP A 84 13.16 18.06 -9.10
C ASP A 84 13.51 19.52 -8.78
N LYS A 85 12.71 20.16 -7.92
CA LYS A 85 12.89 21.56 -7.53
C LYS A 85 14.02 21.80 -6.54
N TYR A 86 14.48 20.76 -5.85
CA TYR A 86 15.37 20.89 -4.70
C TYR A 86 16.83 20.49 -5.00
N GLU A 87 17.15 20.09 -6.24
CA GLU A 87 18.51 19.73 -6.69
C GLU A 87 19.26 18.78 -5.72
N VAL A 88 18.52 17.89 -5.04
CA VAL A 88 19.08 16.96 -4.06
C VAL A 88 19.64 15.74 -4.79
N SER A 89 20.88 15.36 -4.48
CA SER A 89 21.54 14.17 -5.02
C SER A 89 21.32 12.91 -4.18
N ASP A 90 21.13 13.07 -2.87
CA ASP A 90 21.09 11.95 -1.91
C ASP A 90 19.66 11.75 -1.39
N PHE A 91 18.90 10.89 -2.06
CA PHE A 91 17.49 10.61 -1.75
C PHE A 91 17.30 9.62 -0.59
N GLU A 92 18.31 8.80 -0.33
CA GLU A 92 18.25 7.66 0.59
C GLU A 92 18.08 8.10 2.05
N ALA A 93 18.71 9.20 2.46
CA ALA A 93 18.60 9.70 3.84
C ALA A 93 17.24 10.35 4.16
N ILE A 94 16.47 10.68 3.12
CA ILE A 94 15.22 11.44 3.22
C ILE A 94 14.00 10.53 3.13
N LYS A 95 14.13 9.40 2.43
CA LYS A 95 13.04 8.47 2.16
C LYS A 95 12.52 7.89 3.47
N VAL A 96 11.21 7.66 3.54
CA VAL A 96 10.64 6.76 4.55
C VAL A 96 11.13 5.36 4.24
N ASP A 97 11.59 4.63 5.27
CA ASP A 97 11.99 3.23 5.12
C ASP A 97 10.77 2.41 4.66
N ASP A 98 10.92 1.65 3.57
CA ASP A 98 9.78 0.97 2.95
C ASP A 98 9.10 -0.04 3.90
N GLU A 99 9.89 -0.65 4.79
CA GLU A 99 9.43 -1.57 5.85
C GLU A 99 8.45 -0.90 6.83
N GLU A 100 8.67 0.37 7.17
CA GLU A 100 7.80 1.11 8.10
C GLU A 100 6.46 1.49 7.48
N VAL A 101 6.40 1.59 6.15
CA VAL A 101 5.15 1.83 5.42
C VAL A 101 4.33 0.55 5.35
N GLU A 102 4.98 -0.59 5.10
CA GLU A 102 4.31 -1.89 5.03
C GLU A 102 3.72 -2.28 6.39
N GLU A 103 4.47 -2.14 7.48
CA GLU A 103 3.98 -2.40 8.85
C GLU A 103 2.75 -1.54 9.18
N ALA A 104 2.75 -0.24 8.82
CA ALA A 104 1.61 0.63 9.06
C ALA A 104 0.35 0.22 8.28
N LEU A 105 0.50 -0.30 7.06
CA LEU A 105 -0.63 -0.77 6.26
C LEU A 105 -1.19 -2.08 6.81
N GLU A 106 -0.32 -3.01 7.24
CA GLU A 106 -0.73 -4.26 7.88
C GLU A 106 -1.48 -4.00 9.19
N GLU A 107 -1.01 -3.06 10.01
CA GLU A 107 -1.67 -2.65 11.25
C GLU A 107 -3.09 -2.10 10.98
N ASP A 108 -3.22 -1.19 10.01
CA ASP A 108 -4.53 -0.61 9.64
C ASP A 108 -5.51 -1.70 9.16
N ASP A 109 -5.06 -2.64 8.31
CA ASP A 109 -5.88 -3.74 7.79
C ASP A 109 -6.29 -4.74 8.89
N GLU A 110 -5.38 -5.07 9.82
CA GLU A 110 -5.66 -5.92 10.98
C GLU A 110 -6.70 -5.28 11.91
N GLU A 111 -6.59 -3.97 12.15
CA GLU A 111 -7.55 -3.21 12.95
C GLU A 111 -8.94 -3.18 12.31
N GLU A 112 -9.04 -3.01 10.99
CA GLU A 112 -10.31 -3.09 10.27
C GLU A 112 -10.92 -4.50 10.33
N MET A 113 -10.12 -5.55 10.15
CA MET A 113 -10.59 -6.94 10.23
C MET A 113 -11.10 -7.29 11.63
N MET A 114 -10.38 -6.88 12.68
CA MET A 114 -10.81 -7.09 14.07
C MET A 114 -12.12 -6.36 14.38
N GLN A 115 -12.29 -5.13 13.91
CA GLN A 115 -13.54 -4.38 14.10
C GLN A 115 -14.73 -5.06 13.42
N GLN A 116 -14.54 -5.63 12.23
CA GLN A 116 -15.60 -6.38 11.53
C GLN A 116 -16.00 -7.65 12.29
N LEU A 117 -15.04 -8.41 12.82
CA LEU A 117 -15.31 -9.60 13.62
C LEU A 117 -16.07 -9.27 14.92
N GLN A 118 -15.65 -8.21 15.62
CA GLN A 118 -16.31 -7.79 16.87
C GLN A 118 -17.71 -7.21 16.63
N GLY A 119 -17.94 -6.55 15.50
CA GLY A 119 -19.25 -6.06 15.08
C GLY A 119 -20.24 -7.15 14.65
N GLY A 120 -19.75 -8.34 14.30
CA GLY A 120 -20.57 -9.48 13.88
C GLY A 120 -21.23 -10.27 15.01
N GLU A 121 -20.74 -10.15 16.26
CA GLU A 121 -21.22 -10.97 17.38
C GLU A 121 -22.41 -10.38 18.15
N SER A 122 -22.83 -9.13 17.90
CA SER A 122 -23.99 -8.53 18.59
C SER A 122 -25.34 -8.69 17.88
N GLY A 123 -25.42 -9.49 16.80
CA GLY A 123 -26.60 -9.56 15.93
C GLY A 123 -27.31 -10.91 15.78
N ALA A 124 -26.80 -12.02 16.31
CA ALA A 124 -27.34 -13.34 15.99
C ALA A 124 -27.39 -14.31 17.18
N HIS A 125 -28.18 -13.98 18.21
CA HIS A 125 -28.69 -15.00 19.11
C HIS A 125 -30.04 -14.61 19.72
N GLU A 126 -31.11 -14.53 18.93
CA GLU A 126 -32.46 -14.85 19.43
C GLU A 126 -33.30 -15.52 18.33
N GLN A 127 -33.63 -16.79 18.58
CA GLN A 127 -34.85 -17.50 18.17
C GLN A 127 -35.01 -17.90 16.70
N PHE A 128 -34.33 -19.00 16.32
CA PHE A 128 -35.04 -20.06 15.61
C PHE A 128 -35.60 -21.01 16.67
N GLU A 129 -36.81 -20.72 17.17
CA GLU A 129 -37.65 -21.78 17.70
C GLU A 129 -38.40 -22.40 16.52
N GLU A 130 -38.30 -23.73 16.44
CA GLU A 130 -39.08 -24.58 15.56
C GLU A 130 -40.56 -24.40 15.91
N ASP A 131 -41.35 -23.79 15.03
CA ASP A 131 -42.79 -24.00 15.01
C ASP A 131 -43.18 -24.48 13.61
N GLU A 132 -43.44 -25.78 13.52
CA GLU A 132 -44.24 -26.38 12.47
C GLU A 132 -45.66 -25.80 12.55
N ASP A 133 -46.14 -25.19 11.46
CA ASP A 133 -47.58 -25.12 11.18
C ASP A 133 -47.78 -24.79 9.69
N GLU A 134 -48.12 -25.80 8.88
CA GLU A 134 -48.86 -25.57 7.64
C GLU A 134 -50.25 -25.02 7.98
N PRO A 135 -50.80 -24.12 7.15
CA PRO A 135 -52.09 -24.51 6.58
C PRO A 135 -52.30 -24.11 5.11
N GLU A 136 -52.75 -25.14 4.40
CA GLU A 136 -53.75 -25.26 3.32
C GLU A 136 -54.20 -24.05 2.47
N THR A 137 -54.36 -24.40 1.20
CA THR A 137 -55.00 -23.72 0.07
C THR A 137 -56.49 -23.43 0.27
N GLU A 138 -56.99 -22.27 -0.21
CA GLU A 138 -58.07 -22.18 -1.23
C GLU A 138 -58.45 -20.72 -1.55
N ASP A 139 -58.43 -20.43 -2.85
CA ASP A 139 -59.35 -19.62 -3.65
C ASP A 139 -59.67 -18.14 -3.36
N GLY A 140 -59.33 -17.30 -4.34
CA GLY A 140 -60.40 -16.64 -5.12
C GLY A 140 -60.28 -15.14 -5.41
N GLN A 141 -60.00 -14.84 -6.69
CA GLN A 141 -60.50 -13.69 -7.50
C GLN A 141 -59.82 -12.32 -7.29
N THR A 142 -58.84 -11.98 -8.13
CA THR A 142 -58.94 -11.25 -9.43
C THR A 142 -59.35 -9.78 -9.30
N GLU A 143 -58.45 -8.87 -9.68
CA GLU A 143 -58.71 -7.96 -10.80
C GLU A 143 -57.41 -7.34 -11.31
N ASP A 144 -57.36 -7.31 -12.64
CA ASP A 144 -56.23 -7.03 -13.51
C ASP A 144 -55.74 -5.57 -13.42
N GLN A 145 -54.44 -5.38 -13.63
CA GLN A 145 -53.98 -4.31 -14.53
C GLN A 145 -52.68 -4.72 -15.20
N GLU A 146 -52.77 -4.71 -16.53
CA GLU A 146 -51.85 -5.26 -17.52
C GLU A 146 -50.53 -4.47 -17.61
N ASP A 147 -49.48 -5.26 -17.83
CA ASP A 147 -48.21 -5.02 -18.54
C ASP A 147 -47.92 -3.62 -19.10
N GLN A 148 -46.73 -3.11 -18.76
CA GLN A 148 -45.69 -2.84 -19.76
C GLN A 148 -44.31 -3.21 -19.18
N THR A 149 -43.84 -4.40 -19.55
CA THR A 149 -42.42 -4.77 -19.55
C THR A 149 -41.78 -4.21 -20.81
N GLU A 150 -40.76 -3.35 -20.67
CA GLU A 150 -39.67 -3.30 -21.64
C GLU A 150 -38.43 -3.79 -20.90
N ASP A 151 -37.97 -4.94 -21.37
CA ASP A 151 -36.80 -5.67 -20.95
C ASP A 151 -35.53 -4.83 -21.12
N ASP A 152 -34.67 -4.80 -20.10
CA ASP A 152 -33.24 -4.57 -20.30
C ASP A 152 -32.50 -5.34 -19.20
N GLU A 153 -32.22 -6.61 -19.49
CA GLU A 153 -31.18 -7.37 -18.80
C GLU A 153 -29.81 -6.89 -19.29
N PRO A 154 -28.85 -6.59 -18.40
CA PRO A 154 -27.46 -6.78 -18.74
C PRO A 154 -27.04 -8.19 -18.33
N GLU A 155 -26.89 -9.03 -19.35
CA GLU A 155 -26.16 -10.28 -19.29
C GLU A 155 -24.77 -10.09 -18.66
N SER A 156 -24.41 -11.09 -17.87
CA SER A 156 -23.06 -11.40 -17.44
C SER A 156 -22.09 -11.36 -18.63
N ALA A 157 -21.22 -10.35 -18.67
CA ALA A 157 -20.04 -10.41 -19.51
C ALA A 157 -19.08 -11.43 -18.88
N GLU A 158 -19.04 -12.61 -19.49
CA GLU A 158 -18.00 -13.60 -19.26
C GLU A 158 -16.63 -12.99 -19.57
N ASP A 159 -15.74 -13.29 -18.63
CA ASP A 159 -14.30 -13.23 -18.68
C ASP A 159 -13.77 -13.67 -20.06
N SER A 160 -13.10 -12.77 -20.78
CA SER A 160 -12.31 -13.14 -21.94
C SER A 160 -10.86 -12.79 -21.65
N GLU A 161 -10.12 -13.86 -21.43
CA GLU A 161 -8.73 -13.94 -21.06
C GLU A 161 -7.86 -13.11 -22.01
N LEU A 162 -7.14 -12.13 -21.44
CA LEU A 162 -5.99 -11.52 -22.08
C LEU A 162 -4.82 -12.50 -21.93
N GLU A 163 -4.51 -13.23 -23.00
CA GLU A 163 -3.22 -13.90 -23.17
C GLU A 163 -2.13 -12.82 -23.30
N ASP A 164 -1.53 -12.42 -22.18
CA ASP A 164 -0.20 -11.81 -22.22
C ASP A 164 0.80 -12.90 -22.59
N SER A 165 1.29 -12.82 -23.82
CA SER A 165 2.39 -13.61 -24.31
C SER A 165 3.62 -13.38 -23.43
N GLU A 166 3.93 -14.34 -22.58
CA GLU A 166 5.22 -14.41 -21.89
C GLU A 166 6.32 -14.66 -22.92
N ASP A 167 6.98 -13.59 -23.39
CA ASP A 167 8.35 -13.70 -23.91
C ASP A 167 9.26 -14.06 -22.72
N SER A 168 9.25 -15.34 -22.36
CA SER A 168 10.17 -15.93 -21.40
C SER A 168 11.59 -15.82 -21.97
N VAL A 169 12.32 -14.83 -21.47
CA VAL A 169 13.76 -14.71 -21.70
C VAL A 169 14.41 -15.95 -21.10
N ASN A 170 14.95 -16.82 -21.96
CA ASN A 170 15.57 -18.06 -21.53
C ASN A 170 16.94 -17.76 -20.90
N TYR A 171 16.98 -17.70 -19.57
CA TYR A 171 18.20 -17.47 -18.78
C TYR A 171 19.11 -18.71 -18.68
N ASP A 172 18.70 -19.88 -19.21
CA ASP A 172 19.48 -21.12 -19.09
C ASP A 172 20.78 -21.12 -19.91
N GLU A 173 20.98 -20.18 -20.84
CA GLU A 173 22.14 -20.21 -21.76
C GLU A 173 23.36 -19.39 -21.28
N ALA A 174 23.26 -18.63 -20.18
CA ALA A 174 24.33 -17.70 -19.77
C ALA A 174 25.21 -18.14 -18.59
N VAL A 175 24.94 -19.28 -17.94
CA VAL A 175 25.75 -19.73 -16.79
C VAL A 175 26.28 -21.14 -17.03
N SER A 176 27.34 -21.22 -17.84
CA SER A 176 28.14 -22.44 -17.95
C SER A 176 29.09 -22.53 -16.75
N GLY A 177 28.58 -22.94 -15.59
CA GLY A 177 29.40 -23.20 -14.41
C GLY A 177 28.56 -23.37 -13.16
N THR A 178 28.86 -24.38 -12.36
CA THR A 178 28.22 -24.51 -11.04
C THR A 178 28.80 -23.47 -10.08
N VAL A 179 28.01 -22.93 -9.15
CA VAL A 179 28.49 -21.99 -8.11
C VAL A 179 29.66 -22.59 -7.31
N SER A 180 29.73 -23.92 -7.22
CA SER A 180 30.87 -24.66 -6.66
C SER A 180 32.18 -24.45 -7.43
N GLU A 181 32.17 -24.47 -8.76
CA GLU A 181 33.38 -24.27 -9.56
C GLU A 181 33.96 -22.86 -9.38
N ALA A 182 33.10 -21.85 -9.38
CA ALA A 182 33.53 -20.46 -9.14
C ALA A 182 34.09 -20.28 -7.73
N LYS A 183 33.53 -20.97 -6.73
CA LYS A 183 33.98 -20.89 -5.34
C LYS A 183 35.35 -21.56 -5.14
N ASP A 184 35.58 -22.69 -5.81
CA ASP A 184 36.85 -23.40 -5.75
C ASP A 184 37.96 -22.56 -6.41
N GLU A 185 37.71 -21.98 -7.59
CA GLU A 185 38.68 -21.10 -8.27
C GLU A 185 39.03 -19.84 -7.47
N ILE A 186 38.05 -19.19 -6.83
CA ILE A 186 38.30 -18.02 -5.99
C ILE A 186 39.12 -18.39 -4.75
N SER A 187 38.92 -19.60 -4.21
CA SER A 187 39.63 -20.07 -3.02
C SER A 187 41.10 -20.44 -3.27
N ASP A 188 41.43 -20.84 -4.51
CA ASP A 188 42.78 -21.17 -4.93
C ASP A 188 43.60 -19.92 -5.35
N MET A 189 42.97 -18.75 -5.49
CA MET A 189 43.64 -17.49 -5.79
C MET A 189 44.17 -16.83 -4.51
N GLU A 190 45.47 -16.55 -4.46
CA GLU A 190 46.12 -15.93 -3.28
C GLU A 190 45.68 -14.47 -3.03
N ASP A 191 45.24 -13.74 -4.08
CA ASP A 191 44.69 -12.38 -4.00
C ASP A 191 43.68 -12.13 -5.16
N PRO A 192 42.38 -12.49 -5.00
CA PRO A 192 41.38 -12.28 -6.04
C PRO A 192 40.97 -10.80 -6.19
N ASP A 193 41.01 -10.29 -7.42
CA ASP A 193 40.51 -8.96 -7.78
C ASP A 193 38.99 -9.00 -8.02
N PHE A 194 38.23 -8.84 -6.93
CA PHE A 194 36.76 -8.88 -6.95
C PHE A 194 36.13 -7.78 -7.81
N GLU A 195 36.81 -6.65 -8.01
CA GLU A 195 36.31 -5.55 -8.82
C GLU A 195 36.36 -5.89 -10.31
N ALA A 196 37.38 -6.64 -10.74
CA ALA A 196 37.48 -7.13 -12.11
C ALA A 196 36.44 -8.22 -12.45
N LEU A 197 36.08 -9.06 -11.46
CA LEU A 197 35.11 -10.16 -11.63
C LEU A 197 33.66 -9.67 -11.73
N LEU A 198 33.34 -8.52 -11.13
CA LEU A 198 32.02 -7.89 -11.20
C LEU A 198 31.80 -7.05 -12.48
N ARG A 199 32.87 -6.77 -13.24
CA ARG A 199 32.74 -6.00 -14.48
C ARG A 199 32.17 -6.89 -15.59
N PRO A 200 31.05 -6.53 -16.24
CA PRO A 200 30.55 -7.28 -17.38
C PRO A 200 31.62 -7.31 -18.45
N SER A 201 32.01 -8.51 -18.89
CA SER A 201 33.07 -8.67 -19.89
C SER A 201 32.68 -7.88 -21.14
N SER A 202 33.38 -6.77 -21.40
CA SER A 202 33.17 -6.01 -22.62
C SER A 202 33.62 -6.90 -23.79
N GLN A 203 32.66 -7.54 -24.45
CA GLN A 203 32.94 -8.26 -25.69
C GLN A 203 33.58 -7.28 -26.66
N VAL A 204 34.87 -7.46 -26.91
CA VAL A 204 35.59 -6.81 -27.99
C VAL A 204 34.92 -7.26 -29.27
N ARG A 205 34.10 -6.40 -29.88
CA ARG A 205 33.61 -6.57 -31.24
C ARG A 205 34.83 -6.54 -32.17
N THR A 206 35.39 -7.71 -32.46
CA THR A 206 36.41 -7.85 -33.49
C THR A 206 35.72 -7.67 -34.84
N ALA A 207 35.99 -6.54 -35.50
CA ALA A 207 35.62 -6.33 -36.89
C ALA A 207 36.35 -7.35 -37.78
N LYS A 208 35.59 -8.09 -38.59
CA LYS A 208 36.10 -9.06 -39.56
C LYS A 208 36.75 -8.31 -40.74
N PRO A 209 37.91 -8.75 -41.25
CA PRO A 209 38.63 -8.07 -42.33
C PRO A 209 37.90 -8.12 -43.68
#